data_AF-A0A7C3QT73-F1
#
_entry.id   AF-A0A7C3QT73-F1
#
_cell.length_a   1.000
_cell.length_b   1.000
_cell.length_c   1.000
_cell.angle_alpha   90.00
_cell.angle_beta   90.00
_cell.angle_gamma   90.00
#
_symmetry.space_group_name_H-M   'P 1'
#
loop_
_entity.id
_entity.type
_entity.pdbx_description
1 polymer ?
#
loop_
_entity_poly.entity_id
_entity_poly.type
_entity_poly.pdbx_seq_one_letter_code
_entity_poly.pdbx_strand_id
1 'polypeptide(L)'
;MGLPSLSQAATRGHRTLSLYHLHTDEKLKTTYWVDGQYVPDALREIDRVLRDFRTGDIHAIDRKLLDLLVVLQRRMETTQPFAVISGYRSPKTN
;
A
#
# COMPACT_ATOMS: atom_id res chain seq x y z
N MET A 1 -16.73 30.09 -30.15
CA MET A 1 -15.60 30.13 -29.19
C MET A 1 -15.88 29.09 -28.11
N GLY A 2 -15.44 27.85 -28.31
CA GLY A 2 -15.57 26.80 -27.29
C GLY A 2 -14.49 26.99 -26.24
N LEU A 3 -14.89 27.08 -24.97
CA LEU A 3 -13.96 27.16 -23.85
C LEU A 3 -13.15 25.86 -23.80
N PRO A 4 -11.81 25.89 -23.77
CA PRO A 4 -11.02 24.69 -23.54
C PRO A 4 -11.32 24.19 -22.11
N SER A 5 -11.83 22.98 -21.99
CA SER A 5 -12.03 22.31 -20.71
C SER A 5 -10.67 22.11 -20.04
N LEU A 6 -10.41 22.88 -18.98
CA LEU A 6 -9.26 22.67 -18.13
C LEU A 6 -9.40 21.33 -17.39
N SER A 7 -8.28 20.63 -17.29
CA SER A 7 -7.99 19.61 -16.28
C SER A 7 -8.42 18.17 -16.61
N GLN A 8 -7.72 17.59 -17.57
CA GLN A 8 -7.28 16.20 -17.45
C GLN A 8 -5.77 16.11 -17.60
N ALA A 9 -5.03 16.95 -16.87
CA ALA A 9 -3.71 16.54 -16.37
C ALA A 9 -3.94 15.54 -15.22
N ALA A 10 -4.76 14.52 -15.46
CA ALA A 10 -5.06 13.47 -14.50
C ALA A 10 -3.74 12.79 -14.18
N THR A 11 -3.45 12.68 -12.89
CA THR A 11 -2.24 12.16 -12.27
C THR A 11 -1.83 10.84 -12.91
N ARG A 12 -1.03 10.86 -13.99
CA ARG A 12 -0.63 9.65 -14.70
C ARG A 12 0.46 8.92 -13.92
N GLY A 13 0.31 7.62 -13.79
CA GLY A 13 1.32 6.74 -13.20
C GLY A 13 0.74 5.63 -12.35
N HIS A 14 1.63 4.87 -11.72
CA HIS A 14 1.27 3.79 -10.82
C HIS A 14 2.13 3.83 -9.56
N ARG A 15 1.60 3.25 -8.48
CA ARG A 15 2.31 3.05 -7.22
C ARG A 15 2.27 1.57 -6.86
N THR A 16 3.45 1.00 -6.71
CA THR A 16 3.65 -0.41 -6.36
C THR A 16 4.34 -0.48 -5.01
N LEU A 17 3.90 -1.41 -4.16
CA LEU A 17 4.57 -1.75 -2.91
C LEU A 17 5.04 -3.19 -2.95
N SER A 18 6.20 -3.43 -2.33
CA SER A 18 6.71 -4.77 -2.07
C SER A 18 6.86 -4.95 -0.56
N LEU A 19 6.20 -5.95 0.01
CA LEU A 19 6.15 -6.26 1.43
C LEU A 19 6.62 -7.68 1.66
N TYR A 20 7.35 -7.90 2.75
CA TYR A 20 7.75 -9.22 3.23
C TYR A 20 7.49 -9.32 4.72
N HIS A 21 6.52 -10.14 5.14
CA HIS A 21 6.11 -10.27 6.52
C HIS A 21 6.94 -11.34 7.24
N LEU A 22 7.73 -10.92 8.23
CA LEU A 22 8.78 -11.76 8.82
C LEU A 22 8.26 -12.91 9.67
N HIS A 23 7.06 -12.80 10.24
CA HIS A 23 6.47 -13.87 11.06
C HIS A 23 5.64 -14.89 10.27
N THR A 24 5.11 -14.51 9.11
CA THR A 24 4.23 -15.38 8.31
C THR A 24 4.89 -15.84 7.01
N ASP A 25 6.09 -15.34 6.71
CA ASP A 25 6.83 -15.51 5.45
C ASP A 25 6.06 -15.03 4.20
N GLU A 26 4.92 -14.34 4.37
CA GLU A 26 4.10 -13.83 3.28
C GLU A 26 4.85 -12.71 2.53
N LYS A 27 4.88 -12.84 1.20
CA LYS A 27 5.48 -11.86 0.29
C LYS A 27 4.42 -11.32 -0.64
N LEU A 28 4.36 -10.00 -0.77
CA LEU A 28 3.41 -9.32 -1.64
C LEU A 28 4.13 -8.26 -2.45
N LYS A 29 3.92 -8.27 -3.76
CA LYS A 29 4.28 -7.16 -4.64
C LYS A 29 3.07 -6.81 -5.46
N THR A 30 2.47 -5.65 -5.20
CA THR A 30 1.20 -5.28 -5.83
C THR A 30 1.13 -3.79 -6.14
N THR A 31 0.41 -3.46 -7.21
CA THR A 31 0.14 -2.10 -7.63
C THR A 31 -1.21 -1.68 -7.08
N TYR A 32 -1.20 -0.85 -6.04
CA TYR A 32 -2.41 -0.49 -5.29
C TYR A 32 -3.04 0.83 -5.75
N TRP A 33 -2.36 1.57 -6.63
CA TRP A 33 -2.86 2.83 -7.18
C TRP A 33 -2.40 2.99 -8.64
N VAL A 34 -3.33 3.42 -9.50
CA VAL A 34 -3.12 3.68 -10.93
C VAL A 34 -3.94 4.91 -11.35
N ASP A 35 -3.30 5.85 -12.03
CA ASP A 35 -3.93 7.00 -12.69
C ASP A 35 -4.99 7.76 -11.86
N GLY A 36 -4.69 8.00 -10.58
CA GLY A 36 -5.60 8.71 -9.66
C GLY A 36 -6.46 7.80 -8.78
N GLN A 37 -6.53 6.50 -9.09
CA GLN A 37 -7.46 5.58 -8.46
C GLN A 37 -6.75 4.48 -7.67
N TYR A 38 -7.33 4.12 -6.53
CA TYR A 38 -6.89 2.97 -5.75
C TYR A 38 -7.48 1.69 -6.32
N VAL A 39 -6.67 0.63 -6.38
CA VAL A 39 -7.08 -0.70 -6.82
C VAL A 39 -7.60 -1.47 -5.60
N PRO A 40 -8.93 -1.70 -5.48
CA PRO A 40 -9.50 -2.27 -4.25
C PRO A 40 -8.97 -3.65 -3.91
N ASP A 41 -8.67 -4.48 -4.92
CA ASP A 41 -8.21 -5.85 -4.73
C ASP A 41 -6.80 -5.87 -4.14
N ALA A 42 -5.90 -5.06 -4.70
CA ALA A 42 -4.56 -4.86 -4.18
C ALA A 42 -4.56 -4.29 -2.75
N LEU A 43 -5.48 -3.37 -2.43
CA LEU A 43 -5.64 -2.87 -1.06
C LEU A 43 -6.02 -3.99 -0.09
N ARG A 44 -6.95 -4.88 -0.48
CA ARG A 44 -7.33 -6.03 0.36
C ARG A 44 -6.18 -7.02 0.57
N GLU A 45 -5.35 -7.24 -0.44
CA GLU A 45 -4.14 -8.05 -0.30
C GLU A 45 -3.14 -7.43 0.68
N ILE A 46 -2.94 -6.10 0.59
CA ILE A 46 -2.10 -5.34 1.52
C ILE A 46 -2.65 -5.44 2.94
N ASP A 47 -3.94 -5.20 3.14
CA ASP A 47 -4.60 -5.30 4.46
C ASP A 47 -4.42 -6.71 5.06
N ARG A 48 -4.52 -7.76 4.23
CA ARG A 48 -4.28 -9.13 4.67
C ARG A 48 -2.83 -9.35 5.09
N VAL A 49 -1.85 -8.93 4.30
CA VAL A 49 -0.43 -9.10 4.67
C VAL A 49 -0.04 -8.28 5.90
N LEU A 50 -0.72 -7.15 6.11
CA LEU A 50 -0.54 -6.27 7.27
C LEU A 50 -1.55 -6.56 8.41
N ARG A 51 -2.23 -7.71 8.40
CA ARG A 51 -3.12 -8.10 9.50
C ARG A 51 -2.35 -8.33 10.80
N ASP A 52 -3.07 -8.37 11.92
CA ASP A 52 -2.48 -8.86 13.16
C ASP A 52 -2.13 -10.34 12.98
N PHE A 53 -0.84 -10.68 12.92
CA PHE A 53 -0.42 -12.07 12.68
C PHE A 53 -0.75 -13.01 13.84
N ARG A 54 -1.03 -12.48 15.03
CA ARG A 54 -1.33 -13.28 16.22
C ARG A 54 -2.80 -13.66 16.29
N THR A 55 -3.69 -12.75 15.92
CA THR A 55 -5.15 -12.99 15.97
C THR A 55 -5.76 -13.28 14.61
N GLY A 56 -5.09 -12.89 13.52
CA GLY A 56 -5.61 -12.92 12.17
C GLY A 56 -6.54 -11.74 11.83
N ASP A 57 -6.76 -10.80 12.76
CA ASP A 57 -7.66 -9.67 12.56
C ASP A 57 -7.12 -8.76 11.45
N ILE A 58 -7.93 -8.61 10.40
CA ILE A 58 -7.64 -7.74 9.26
C ILE A 58 -8.27 -6.38 9.53
N HIS A 59 -7.51 -5.32 9.27
CA HIS A 59 -8.00 -3.95 9.32
C HIS A 59 -7.55 -3.18 8.09
N ALA A 60 -8.37 -2.23 7.64
CA ALA A 60 -8.01 -1.38 6.51
C ALA A 60 -6.81 -0.51 6.89
N ILE A 61 -5.74 -0.61 6.12
CA ILE A 61 -4.55 0.21 6.32
C ILE A 61 -4.76 1.57 5.65
N ASP A 62 -4.33 2.64 6.33
CA ASP A 62 -4.47 4.00 5.80
C ASP A 62 -3.71 4.13 4.46
N ARG A 63 -4.43 4.55 3.43
CA ARG A 63 -3.88 4.76 2.09
C ARG A 63 -2.74 5.78 2.08
N LYS A 64 -2.79 6.80 2.95
CA LYS A 64 -1.70 7.79 3.09
C LYS A 64 -0.42 7.17 3.64
N LEU A 65 -0.53 6.14 4.48
CA LEU A 65 0.64 5.38 4.93
C LEU A 65 1.28 4.63 3.75
N LEU A 66 0.46 3.97 2.92
CA LEU A 66 0.97 3.27 1.72
C LEU A 66 1.66 4.24 0.76
N ASP A 67 1.09 5.43 0.57
CA ASP A 67 1.68 6.50 -0.24
C ASP A 67 3.03 6.95 0.33
N LEU A 68 3.12 7.13 1.65
CA LEU A 68 4.36 7.49 2.34
C LEU A 68 5.45 6.44 2.12
N LEU A 69 5.13 5.14 2.24
CA LEU A 69 6.09 4.07 2.00
C LEU A 69 6.67 4.12 0.58
N VAL A 70 5.84 4.42 -0.43
CA VAL A 70 6.33 4.58 -1.82
C VAL A 70 7.24 5.80 -1.95
N VAL A 71 6.91 6.92 -1.30
CA VAL A 71 7.77 8.11 -1.28
C VAL A 71 9.13 7.78 -0.65
N LEU A 72 9.14 7.06 0.48
CA LEU A 72 10.36 6.64 1.16
C LEU A 72 11.19 5.71 0.27
N GLN A 73 10.57 4.70 -0.36
CA GLN A 73 11.26 3.76 -1.24
C GLN A 73 11.94 4.49 -2.42
N ARG A 74 11.25 5.46 -3.03
CA ARG A 74 11.82 6.30 -4.09
C ARG A 74 12.97 7.16 -3.59
N ARG A 75 12.82 7.79 -2.43
CA ARG A 75 13.85 8.65 -1.83
C ARG A 75 15.11 7.88 -1.43
N MET A 76 14.95 6.61 -1.08
CA MET A 76 16.04 5.69 -0.76
C MET A 76 16.61 4.99 -2.00
N GLU A 77 16.07 5.27 -3.19
CA GLU A 77 16.52 4.71 -4.48
C GLU A 77 16.64 3.17 -4.47
N THR A 78 15.73 2.50 -3.74
CA THR A 78 15.74 1.05 -3.57
C THR A 78 14.46 0.43 -4.10
N THR A 79 14.56 -0.83 -4.53
CA THR A 79 13.40 -1.67 -4.90
C THR A 79 13.20 -2.83 -3.94
N GLN A 80 14.00 -2.89 -2.86
CA GLN A 80 13.88 -3.92 -1.85
C GLN A 80 12.50 -3.86 -1.15
N PRO A 81 11.94 -5.02 -0.78
CA PRO A 81 10.67 -5.05 -0.05
C PRO A 81 10.84 -4.46 1.34
N PHE A 82 9.77 -3.85 1.86
CA PHE A 82 9.70 -3.52 3.27
C PHE A 82 9.56 -4.81 4.08
N ALA A 83 10.51 -5.04 4.99
CA ALA A 83 10.40 -6.10 5.97
C ALA A 83 9.39 -5.67 7.05
N VAL A 84 8.29 -6.42 7.17
CA VAL A 84 7.20 -6.13 8.10
C VAL A 84 7.35 -7.02 9.32
N ILE A 85 7.58 -6.41 10.48
CA ILE A 85 7.54 -7.09 11.78
C ILE A 85 6.10 -7.14 12.28
N SER A 86 5.34 -6.06 12.11
CA SER A 86 3.92 -6.00 12.45
C SER A 86 3.19 -5.00 11.56
N GLY A 87 1.95 -5.33 11.17
CA GLY A 87 1.01 -4.37 10.61
C GLY A 87 0.05 -3.85 11.69
N TYR A 88 -1.24 -4.04 11.47
CA TYR A 88 -2.28 -3.77 12.46
C TYR A 88 -2.07 -4.61 13.73
N ARG A 89 -2.31 -4.00 14.89
CA ARG A 89 -2.30 -4.67 16.21
C ARG A 89 -3.68 -4.57 16.81
N SER A 90 -4.31 -5.72 17.02
CA SER A 90 -5.62 -5.78 17.65
C SER A 90 -5.53 -5.33 19.12
N PRO A 91 -6.63 -4.83 19.73
CA PRO A 91 -6.63 -4.47 21.15
C PRO A 91 -6.22 -5.62 22.09
N LYS A 92 -6.42 -6.88 21.66
CA LYS A 92 -6.07 -8.08 22.43
C LYS A 92 -4.56 -8.34 22.51
N THR A 93 -3.78 -7.73 21.62
CA THR A 93 -2.33 -7.92 21.50
C THR A 93 -1.55 -6.60 21.69
N ASN A 94 -2.23 -5.53 22.15
CA ASN A 94 -1.66 -4.21 22.34
C ASN A 94 -1.02 -4.00 23.71
#